data_AF-A0A2T0MV37-F1
#
_entry.id   AF-A0A2T0MV37-F1
#
_cell.length_a   1.000
_cell.length_b   1.000
_cell.length_c   1.000
_cell.angle_alpha   90.00
_cell.angle_beta   90.00
_cell.angle_gamma   90.00
#
_symmetry.space_group_name_H-M   'P 1'
#
loop_
_entity.id
_entity.type
_entity.pdbx_description
1 polymer ?
#
loop_
_entity_poly.entity_id
_entity_poly.type
_entity_poly.pdbx_seq_one_letter_code
_entity_poly.pdbx_strand_id
1 'polypeptide(L)'
;MRTQTDDGYLPALGNRQIQMIAIGGAIGVGLFLGAGGRLAAAGPALVLSYAAAGVAAFFVMRALGELVLYRPVSGSFVEYAGEFIGPWAAFASGWMYWINWAFTGIAELTAIAAYVHYWAPAFPQWLTAVLALTVVMTVNLLSVRLFGELEFWFAMLKVLAISVFLVVGLVLVVFAVGQAGPHNLVSHGGFFPTGFPLVLMSLQSVVFAYASIELVGITAGETARPREVMPKAINGVVWRIAIFYVGSVLLLGMVLPWTSYEAGTSPFVTVFSGMGVPWAADAMNLVVITAALSSCNSGLYATGRILRSMAMKREAPRFAGALSSRHVPIGGIVFTAAMFLAGLVLFYFMPERAFNIATAVASLGVITTWGVLVYCQLRLRRTGHRSDFPMPGTPWTNWLTLAFLALVVLLMPFADADQRLAFYLVPCLFVAIAVGWWRRTVYRRRVPAQAEA
;
A
#
# COMPACT_ATOMS: atom_id res chain seq x y z
N MET A 1 21.79 -4.52 18.55
CA MET A 1 22.86 -4.00 17.66
C MET A 1 22.19 -3.23 16.54
N ARG A 2 22.41 -1.92 16.43
CA ARG A 2 22.01 -1.13 15.26
C ARG A 2 22.81 -1.63 14.05
N THR A 3 22.17 -1.77 12.90
CA THR A 3 22.88 -2.11 11.67
C THR A 3 23.59 -0.87 11.13
N GLN A 4 24.71 -1.01 10.42
CA GLN A 4 25.41 0.11 9.73
C GLN A 4 24.47 0.94 8.83
N THR A 5 23.33 0.38 8.41
CA THR A 5 22.28 1.04 7.62
C THR A 5 21.42 2.02 8.42
N ASP A 6 21.39 1.90 9.76
CA ASP A 6 20.65 2.79 10.66
C ASP A 6 21.50 3.98 11.15
N ASP A 7 22.82 3.95 10.92
CA ASP A 7 23.74 4.98 11.40
C ASP A 7 23.43 6.34 10.73
N GLY A 8 23.36 7.39 11.56
CA GLY A 8 23.08 8.76 11.14
C GLY A 8 21.60 9.18 11.16
N TYR A 9 20.65 8.32 11.54
CA TYR A 9 19.27 8.76 11.80
C TYR A 9 19.08 9.19 13.27
N LEU A 10 18.41 10.32 13.47
CA LEU A 10 17.98 10.76 14.80
C LEU A 10 16.62 10.13 15.16
N PRO A 11 16.41 9.63 16.39
CA PRO A 11 15.07 9.21 16.83
C PRO A 11 14.12 10.41 16.77
N ALA A 12 13.15 10.37 15.86
CA ALA A 12 12.33 11.55 15.55
C ALA A 12 10.81 11.32 15.68
N LEU A 13 10.35 10.07 15.75
CA LEU A 13 8.92 9.72 15.84
C LEU A 13 8.60 9.18 17.24
N GLY A 14 7.54 9.71 17.85
CA GLY A 14 6.99 9.19 19.11
C GLY A 14 5.99 8.05 18.88
N ASN A 15 5.61 7.38 19.97
CA ASN A 15 4.71 6.21 19.92
C ASN A 15 3.36 6.53 19.26
N ARG A 16 2.81 7.73 19.45
CA ARG A 16 1.54 8.14 18.83
C ARG A 16 1.67 8.27 17.31
N GLN A 17 2.78 8.84 16.82
CA GLN A 17 2.99 8.98 15.37
C GLN A 17 3.20 7.60 14.74
N ILE A 18 3.97 6.71 15.39
CA ILE A 18 4.17 5.33 14.90
C ILE A 18 2.84 4.58 14.79
N GLN A 19 2.00 4.66 15.83
CA GLN A 19 0.68 4.05 15.78
C GLN A 19 -0.17 4.64 14.66
N MET A 20 -0.20 5.97 14.50
CA MET A 20 -0.97 6.62 13.44
C MET A 20 -0.45 6.38 12.03
N ILE A 21 0.87 6.21 11.83
CA ILE A 21 1.44 5.75 10.57
C ILE A 21 0.97 4.32 10.29
N ALA A 22 0.95 3.45 11.29
CA ALA A 22 0.41 2.10 11.16
C ALA A 22 -1.10 2.08 10.89
N ILE A 23 -1.87 3.03 11.45
CA ILE A 23 -3.31 3.16 11.17
C ILE A 23 -3.55 3.71 9.77
N GLY A 24 -2.95 4.86 9.46
CA GLY A 24 -3.21 5.66 8.29
C GLY A 24 -2.55 5.15 7.01
N GLY A 25 -1.42 4.45 7.13
CA GLY A 25 -0.78 3.77 6.00
C GLY A 25 -1.66 2.64 5.47
N ALA A 26 -2.36 1.93 6.35
CA ALA A 26 -3.27 0.86 5.98
C ALA A 26 -4.59 1.34 5.35
N ILE A 27 -4.84 2.65 5.22
CA ILE A 27 -6.08 3.23 4.68
C ILE A 27 -5.71 4.26 3.61
N GLY A 28 -5.83 3.84 2.34
CA GLY A 28 -5.44 4.65 1.19
C GLY A 28 -6.48 4.70 0.07
N VAL A 29 -6.07 5.24 -1.07
CA VAL A 29 -6.92 5.47 -2.25
C VAL A 29 -7.43 4.17 -2.87
N GLY A 30 -6.80 3.03 -2.60
CA GLY A 30 -7.32 1.73 -3.04
C GLY A 30 -8.75 1.47 -2.58
N LEU A 31 -9.10 1.82 -1.33
CA LEU A 31 -10.48 1.76 -0.82
C LEU A 31 -11.31 2.96 -1.28
N PHE A 32 -10.75 4.18 -1.20
CA PHE A 32 -11.55 5.38 -1.42
C PHE A 32 -11.83 5.73 -2.89
N LEU A 33 -10.96 5.41 -3.84
CA LEU A 33 -11.19 5.62 -5.28
C LEU A 33 -11.45 4.30 -5.97
N GLY A 34 -10.53 3.36 -5.77
CA GLY A 34 -10.51 2.13 -6.54
C GLY A 34 -11.72 1.22 -6.27
N ALA A 35 -12.36 1.31 -5.10
CA ALA A 35 -13.53 0.50 -4.81
C ALA A 35 -14.76 0.87 -5.67
N GLY A 36 -14.89 2.11 -6.15
CA GLY A 36 -16.03 2.55 -6.96
C GLY A 36 -16.10 1.81 -8.29
N GLY A 37 -15.04 1.93 -9.11
CA GLY A 37 -14.94 1.19 -10.38
C GLY A 37 -14.98 -0.33 -10.21
N ARG A 38 -14.50 -0.87 -9.07
CA ARG A 38 -14.55 -2.31 -8.80
C ARG A 38 -15.93 -2.79 -8.37
N LEU A 39 -16.69 -1.98 -7.63
CA LEU A 39 -18.10 -2.28 -7.34
C LEU A 39 -18.90 -2.25 -8.63
N ALA A 40 -18.62 -1.28 -9.50
CA ALA A 40 -19.22 -1.18 -10.82
C ALA A 40 -18.87 -2.37 -11.73
N ALA A 41 -17.68 -3.00 -11.57
CA ALA A 41 -17.26 -4.11 -12.43
C ALA A 41 -17.58 -5.51 -11.88
N ALA A 42 -17.42 -5.71 -10.57
CA ALA A 42 -17.57 -7.02 -9.91
C ALA A 42 -18.94 -7.18 -9.21
N GLY A 43 -19.68 -6.09 -9.04
CA GLY A 43 -20.94 -6.08 -8.29
C GLY A 43 -20.75 -6.27 -6.78
N PRO A 44 -21.83 -6.63 -6.06
CA PRO A 44 -21.83 -6.74 -4.60
C PRO A 44 -20.92 -7.85 -4.07
N ALA A 45 -20.63 -8.89 -4.87
CA ALA A 45 -19.66 -9.93 -4.53
C ALA A 45 -18.22 -9.43 -4.36
N LEU A 46 -17.90 -8.18 -4.71
CA LEU A 46 -16.60 -7.56 -4.39
C LEU A 46 -16.24 -7.67 -2.90
N VAL A 47 -17.24 -7.69 -2.01
CA VAL A 47 -17.01 -7.90 -0.57
C VAL A 47 -16.25 -9.20 -0.28
N LEU A 48 -16.46 -10.25 -1.08
CA LEU A 48 -15.75 -11.52 -0.94
C LEU A 48 -14.27 -11.38 -1.30
N SER A 49 -13.94 -10.58 -2.32
CA SER A 49 -12.56 -10.27 -2.68
C SER A 49 -11.85 -9.53 -1.56
N TYR A 50 -12.50 -8.54 -0.95
CA TYR A 50 -11.97 -7.81 0.22
C TYR A 50 -11.80 -8.71 1.44
N ALA A 51 -12.72 -9.64 1.68
CA ALA A 51 -12.62 -10.61 2.76
C ALA A 51 -11.45 -11.59 2.52
N ALA A 52 -11.34 -12.16 1.32
CA ALA A 52 -10.28 -13.11 0.98
C ALA A 52 -8.89 -12.46 1.06
N ALA A 53 -8.72 -11.27 0.46
CA ALA A 53 -7.47 -10.51 0.57
C ALA A 53 -7.20 -10.07 2.01
N GLY A 54 -8.24 -9.74 2.79
CA GLY A 54 -8.12 -9.41 4.22
C GLY A 54 -7.62 -10.59 5.07
N VAL A 55 -8.03 -11.82 4.76
CA VAL A 55 -7.50 -13.04 5.40
C VAL A 55 -6.04 -13.26 5.04
N ALA A 56 -5.66 -13.07 3.78
CA ALA A 56 -4.25 -13.14 3.39
C ALA A 56 -3.40 -12.06 4.08
N ALA A 57 -3.91 -10.81 4.13
CA ALA A 57 -3.30 -9.70 4.84
C ALA A 57 -3.12 -9.99 6.34
N PHE A 58 -4.12 -10.61 6.99
CA PHE A 58 -4.02 -11.07 8.37
C PHE A 58 -2.81 -12.00 8.55
N PHE A 59 -2.69 -13.03 7.72
CA PHE A 59 -1.58 -13.97 7.81
C PHE A 59 -0.22 -13.31 7.54
N VAL A 60 -0.13 -12.41 6.56
CA VAL A 60 1.08 -11.61 6.31
C VAL A 60 1.47 -10.78 7.54
N MET A 61 0.50 -10.12 8.18
CA MET A 61 0.77 -9.31 9.36
C MET A 61 1.18 -10.16 10.57
N ARG A 62 0.61 -11.35 10.72
CA ARG A 62 1.07 -12.31 11.74
C ARG A 62 2.49 -12.82 11.45
N ALA A 63 2.81 -13.10 10.18
CA ALA A 63 4.16 -13.48 9.76
C ALA A 63 5.17 -12.38 10.06
N LEU A 64 4.83 -11.13 9.71
CA LEU A 64 5.62 -9.95 10.00
C LEU A 64 5.84 -9.77 11.51
N GLY A 65 4.79 -9.90 12.32
CA GLY A 65 4.90 -9.79 13.77
C GLY A 65 5.89 -10.76 14.36
N GLU A 66 5.84 -12.02 13.92
CA GLU A 66 6.78 -13.04 14.36
C GLU A 66 8.24 -12.71 13.97
N LEU A 67 8.47 -12.27 12.73
CA LEU A 67 9.81 -11.84 12.26
C LEU A 67 10.34 -10.62 13.03
N VAL A 68 9.48 -9.65 13.32
CA VAL A 68 9.84 -8.45 14.10
C VAL A 68 10.18 -8.80 15.54
N LEU A 69 9.44 -9.71 16.17
CA LEU A 69 9.75 -10.17 17.53
C LEU A 69 11.03 -10.99 17.59
N TYR A 70 11.34 -11.74 16.52
CA TYR A 70 12.62 -12.41 16.37
C TYR A 70 13.76 -11.39 16.31
N ARG A 71 13.65 -10.39 15.43
CA ARG A 71 14.68 -9.36 15.26
C ARG A 71 14.08 -8.04 14.75
N PRO A 72 13.92 -7.01 15.60
CA PRO A 72 13.41 -5.70 15.16
C PRO A 72 14.51 -4.94 14.41
N VAL A 73 14.31 -4.73 13.11
CA VAL A 73 15.24 -4.00 12.23
C VAL A 73 14.47 -3.09 11.27
N SER A 74 14.98 -1.88 11.02
CA SER A 74 14.32 -0.86 10.19
C SER A 74 14.24 -1.28 8.72
N GLY A 75 15.20 -2.08 8.23
CA GLY A 75 15.17 -2.65 6.88
C GLY A 75 14.11 -3.76 6.70
N SER A 76 13.46 -4.20 7.78
CA SER A 76 12.31 -5.09 7.79
C SER A 76 12.46 -6.30 6.84
N PHE A 77 11.50 -6.51 5.94
CA PHE A 77 11.47 -7.63 4.98
C PHE A 77 12.68 -7.70 4.05
N VAL A 78 13.37 -6.60 3.76
CA VAL A 78 14.59 -6.62 2.93
C VAL A 78 15.72 -7.34 3.68
N GLU A 79 15.87 -7.05 4.98
CA GLU A 79 16.87 -7.72 5.82
C GLU A 79 16.49 -9.18 6.07
N TYR A 80 15.22 -9.46 6.35
CA TYR A 80 14.74 -10.84 6.52
C TYR A 80 14.93 -11.68 5.25
N ALA A 81 14.72 -11.10 4.06
CA ALA A 81 14.99 -11.77 2.79
C ALA A 81 16.49 -12.11 2.66
N GLY A 82 17.36 -11.16 3.00
CA GLY A 82 18.81 -11.36 3.02
C GLY A 82 19.25 -12.49 3.94
N GLU A 83 18.66 -12.55 5.13
CA GLU A 83 18.99 -13.52 6.19
C GLU A 83 18.45 -14.93 5.89
N PHE A 84 17.18 -15.06 5.52
CA PHE A 84 16.52 -16.38 5.40
C PHE A 84 16.53 -16.99 3.99
N ILE A 85 16.74 -16.17 2.94
CA ILE A 85 16.72 -16.58 1.53
C ILE A 85 18.09 -16.35 0.88
N GLY A 86 18.65 -15.16 1.06
CA GLY A 86 20.00 -14.81 0.64
C GLY A 86 20.14 -13.40 0.05
N PRO A 87 21.38 -12.96 -0.24
CA PRO A 87 21.66 -11.58 -0.68
C PRO A 87 20.92 -11.14 -1.96
N TRP A 88 20.64 -12.06 -2.88
CA TRP A 88 19.89 -11.77 -4.11
C TRP A 88 18.42 -11.42 -3.80
N ALA A 89 17.84 -12.07 -2.79
CA ALA A 89 16.45 -11.86 -2.39
C ALA A 89 16.28 -10.52 -1.68
N ALA A 90 17.26 -10.10 -0.86
CA ALA A 90 17.29 -8.75 -0.31
C ALA A 90 17.27 -7.70 -1.42
N PHE A 91 18.15 -7.84 -2.41
CA PHE A 91 18.22 -6.92 -3.56
C PHE A 91 16.91 -6.86 -4.34
N ALA A 92 16.35 -8.02 -4.69
CA ALA A 92 15.08 -8.11 -5.41
C ALA A 92 13.91 -7.52 -4.60
N SER A 93 13.83 -7.82 -3.30
CA SER A 93 12.78 -7.31 -2.41
C SER A 93 12.84 -5.79 -2.27
N GLY A 94 14.05 -5.23 -2.13
CA GLY A 94 14.24 -3.79 -2.03
C GLY A 94 13.78 -3.04 -3.30
N TRP A 95 14.17 -3.53 -4.48
CA TRP A 95 13.75 -2.94 -5.76
C TRP A 95 12.26 -3.14 -6.04
N MET A 96 11.69 -4.31 -5.74
CA MET A 96 10.25 -4.56 -5.92
C MET A 96 9.41 -3.70 -4.97
N TYR A 97 9.88 -3.45 -3.75
CA TYR A 97 9.22 -2.52 -2.84
C TYR A 97 9.36 -1.06 -3.28
N TRP A 98 10.50 -0.68 -3.86
CA TRP A 98 10.64 0.63 -4.48
C TRP A 98 9.69 0.79 -5.68
N ILE A 99 9.58 -0.22 -6.55
CA ILE A 99 8.63 -0.23 -7.68
C ILE A 99 7.19 -0.10 -7.18
N ASN A 100 6.83 -0.84 -6.12
CA ASN A 100 5.52 -0.71 -5.46
C ASN A 100 5.22 0.76 -5.16
N TRP A 101 6.08 1.42 -4.39
CA TRP A 101 5.85 2.81 -4.01
C TRP A 101 5.97 3.80 -5.16
N ALA A 102 6.86 3.54 -6.13
CA ALA A 102 7.02 4.35 -7.34
C ALA A 102 5.71 4.42 -8.13
N PHE A 103 5.01 3.28 -8.29
CA PHE A 103 3.73 3.23 -8.98
C PHE A 103 2.55 3.61 -8.08
N THR A 104 2.58 3.26 -6.79
CA THR A 104 1.57 3.73 -5.82
C THR A 104 1.48 5.25 -5.86
N GLY A 105 2.59 5.98 -5.78
CA GLY A 105 2.53 7.45 -5.83
C GLY A 105 1.98 8.01 -7.13
N ILE A 106 2.15 7.33 -8.27
CA ILE A 106 1.50 7.72 -9.54
C ILE A 106 -0.02 7.57 -9.42
N ALA A 107 -0.49 6.45 -8.85
CA ALA A 107 -1.92 6.22 -8.60
C ALA A 107 -2.50 7.26 -7.62
N GLU A 108 -1.77 7.60 -6.56
CA GLU A 108 -2.18 8.60 -5.56
C GLU A 108 -2.26 10.01 -6.17
N LEU A 109 -1.26 10.43 -6.95
CA LEU A 109 -1.28 11.72 -7.64
C LEU A 109 -2.41 11.81 -8.67
N THR A 110 -2.68 10.70 -9.38
CA THR A 110 -3.83 10.58 -10.29
C THR A 110 -5.15 10.76 -9.54
N ALA A 111 -5.28 10.16 -8.36
CA ALA A 111 -6.47 10.29 -7.53
C ALA A 111 -6.66 11.73 -7.02
N ILE A 112 -5.60 12.37 -6.52
CA ILE A 112 -5.66 13.78 -6.09
C ILE A 112 -6.13 14.67 -7.25
N ALA A 113 -5.60 14.43 -8.46
CA ALA A 113 -6.02 15.17 -9.64
C ALA A 113 -7.51 14.99 -9.95
N ALA A 114 -8.03 13.75 -9.88
CA ALA A 114 -9.46 13.47 -10.07
C ALA A 114 -10.34 14.14 -9.00
N TYR A 115 -9.93 14.12 -7.72
CA TYR A 115 -10.70 14.73 -6.65
C TYR A 115 -10.69 16.26 -6.65
N VAL A 116 -9.61 16.90 -7.10
CA VAL A 116 -9.61 18.35 -7.31
C VAL A 116 -10.44 18.72 -8.54
N HIS A 117 -10.43 17.88 -9.58
CA HIS A 117 -11.23 18.08 -10.78
C HIS A 117 -12.74 18.08 -10.48
N TYR A 118 -13.18 17.34 -9.45
CA TYR A 118 -14.57 17.39 -8.96
C TYR A 118 -15.03 18.81 -8.60
N TRP A 119 -14.17 19.63 -7.96
CA TRP A 119 -14.50 21.02 -7.61
C TRP A 119 -14.11 22.03 -8.67
N ALA A 120 -12.99 21.78 -9.36
CA ALA A 120 -12.39 22.70 -10.31
C ALA A 120 -12.16 22.00 -11.67
N PRO A 121 -13.23 21.70 -12.43
CA PRO A 121 -13.12 20.92 -13.67
C PRO A 121 -12.31 21.64 -14.75
N ALA A 122 -12.30 22.98 -14.74
CA ALA A 122 -11.47 23.79 -15.63
C ALA A 122 -9.98 23.81 -15.26
N PHE A 123 -9.61 23.35 -14.05
CA PHE A 123 -8.22 23.36 -13.61
C PHE A 123 -7.47 22.14 -14.16
N PRO A 124 -6.27 22.31 -14.77
CA PRO A 124 -5.55 21.20 -15.39
C PRO A 124 -5.15 20.13 -14.37
N GLN A 125 -5.61 18.89 -14.60
CA GLN A 125 -5.34 17.76 -13.71
C GLN A 125 -3.85 17.47 -13.51
N TRP A 126 -3.04 17.60 -14.57
CA TRP A 126 -1.58 17.40 -14.48
C TRP A 126 -0.94 18.44 -13.55
N LEU A 127 -1.43 19.69 -13.56
CA LEU A 127 -0.90 20.75 -12.72
C LEU A 127 -1.23 20.48 -11.25
N THR A 128 -2.44 19.99 -10.96
CA THR A 128 -2.80 19.52 -9.61
C THR A 128 -1.82 18.48 -9.10
N ALA A 129 -1.50 17.48 -9.92
CA ALA A 129 -0.58 16.42 -9.52
C ALA A 129 0.86 16.94 -9.30
N VAL A 130 1.36 17.87 -10.13
CA VAL A 130 2.66 18.53 -9.90
C VAL A 130 2.67 19.31 -8.59
N LEU A 131 1.61 20.08 -8.31
CA LEU A 131 1.48 20.86 -7.08
C LEU A 131 1.44 19.94 -5.85
N ALA A 132 0.63 18.87 -5.91
CA ALA A 132 0.56 17.87 -4.85
C ALA A 132 1.93 17.22 -4.58
N LEU A 133 2.62 16.78 -5.64
CA LEU A 133 3.96 16.22 -5.51
C LEU A 133 4.94 17.22 -4.90
N THR A 134 4.90 18.48 -5.33
CA THR A 134 5.76 19.54 -4.81
C THR A 134 5.55 19.75 -3.31
N VAL A 135 4.28 19.78 -2.86
CA VAL A 135 3.93 19.89 -1.44
C VAL A 135 4.48 18.71 -0.65
N VAL A 136 4.21 17.48 -1.07
CA VAL A 136 4.63 16.27 -0.34
C VAL A 136 6.16 16.12 -0.33
N MET A 137 6.81 16.40 -1.45
CA MET A 137 8.27 16.39 -1.55
C MET A 137 8.90 17.43 -0.62
N THR A 138 8.37 18.65 -0.58
CA THR A 138 8.85 19.71 0.30
C THR A 138 8.74 19.31 1.77
N VAL A 139 7.59 18.75 2.19
CA VAL A 139 7.40 18.22 3.55
C VAL A 139 8.47 17.18 3.90
N ASN A 140 8.72 16.22 2.99
CA ASN A 140 9.70 15.15 3.21
C ASN A 140 11.14 15.66 3.30
N LEU A 141 11.49 16.71 2.54
CA LEU A 141 12.82 17.31 2.57
C LEU A 141 13.04 18.21 3.80
N LEU A 142 11.97 18.81 4.33
CA LEU A 142 12.08 19.78 5.42
C LEU A 142 12.29 19.12 6.79
N SER A 143 11.49 18.11 7.16
CA SER A 143 11.56 17.51 8.51
C SER A 143 10.79 16.19 8.64
N VAL A 144 11.45 15.17 9.21
CA VAL A 144 10.83 13.90 9.62
C VAL A 144 9.77 14.11 10.72
N ARG A 145 9.92 15.12 11.57
CA ARG A 145 8.91 15.44 12.60
C ARG A 145 7.64 16.02 11.98
N LEU A 146 7.81 16.89 10.98
CA LEU A 146 6.67 17.45 10.23
C LEU A 146 5.92 16.35 9.48
N PHE A 147 6.65 15.42 8.87
CA PHE A 147 6.09 14.20 8.30
C PHE A 147 5.20 13.47 9.33
N GLY A 148 5.73 13.15 10.51
CA GLY A 148 4.99 12.37 11.51
C GLY A 148 3.75 13.08 12.08
N GLU A 149 3.79 14.41 12.22
CA GLU A 149 2.64 15.19 12.67
C GLU A 149 1.56 15.29 11.60
N LEU A 150 1.91 15.55 10.33
CA LEU A 150 0.94 15.55 9.24
C LEU A 150 0.26 14.20 9.11
N GLU A 151 1.04 13.12 9.23
CA GLU A 151 0.50 11.77 9.13
C GLU A 151 -0.43 11.41 10.28
N PHE A 152 -0.17 11.93 11.48
CA PHE A 152 -1.09 11.82 12.61
C PHE A 152 -2.45 12.43 12.27
N TRP A 153 -2.47 13.67 11.76
CA TRP A 153 -3.72 14.36 11.42
C TRP A 153 -4.43 13.72 10.23
N PHE A 154 -3.72 13.35 9.17
CA PHE A 154 -4.29 12.68 8.01
C PHE A 154 -4.88 11.32 8.38
N ALA A 155 -4.19 10.52 9.19
CA ALA A 155 -4.71 9.25 9.67
C ALA A 155 -5.96 9.42 10.54
N MET A 156 -5.98 10.44 11.41
CA MET A 156 -7.15 10.73 12.26
C MET A 156 -8.37 11.08 11.43
N LEU A 157 -8.19 11.96 10.43
CA LEU A 157 -9.27 12.38 9.53
C LEU A 157 -9.85 11.19 8.74
N LYS A 158 -8.99 10.31 8.20
CA LYS A 158 -9.40 9.09 7.49
C LYS A 158 -10.24 8.16 8.36
N VAL A 159 -9.78 7.87 9.57
CA VAL A 159 -10.46 6.97 10.50
C VAL A 159 -11.81 7.53 10.92
N LEU A 160 -11.87 8.83 11.21
CA LEU A 160 -13.10 9.53 11.54
C LEU A 160 -14.10 9.44 10.38
N ALA A 161 -13.67 9.75 9.17
CA ALA A 161 -14.54 9.72 7.99
C ALA A 161 -15.11 8.33 7.69
N ILE A 162 -14.30 7.28 7.77
CA ILE A 162 -14.80 5.90 7.58
C ILE A 162 -15.74 5.51 8.71
N SER A 163 -15.43 5.89 9.95
CA SER A 163 -16.28 5.56 11.09
C SER A 163 -17.64 6.27 10.99
N VAL A 164 -17.66 7.54 10.57
CA VAL A 164 -18.89 8.28 10.25
C VAL A 164 -19.66 7.57 9.13
N PHE A 165 -18.99 7.19 8.04
CA PHE A 165 -19.62 6.45 6.95
C PHE A 165 -20.23 5.13 7.43
N LEU A 166 -19.52 4.35 8.23
CA LEU A 166 -20.02 3.07 8.74
C LEU A 166 -21.28 3.26 9.60
N VAL A 167 -21.28 4.26 10.49
CA VAL A 167 -22.45 4.59 11.32
C VAL A 167 -23.61 5.06 10.46
N VAL A 168 -23.38 6.01 9.56
CA VAL A 168 -24.42 6.56 8.67
C VAL A 168 -24.97 5.48 7.76
N GLY A 169 -24.11 4.73 7.07
CA GLY A 169 -24.51 3.64 6.19
C GLY A 169 -25.30 2.56 6.93
N LEU A 170 -24.88 2.19 8.13
CA LEU A 170 -25.63 1.24 8.97
C LEU A 170 -27.01 1.78 9.35
N VAL A 171 -27.12 3.06 9.75
CA VAL A 171 -28.40 3.71 10.04
C VAL A 171 -29.30 3.69 8.80
N LEU A 172 -28.79 4.07 7.63
CA LEU A 172 -29.56 4.06 6.39
C LEU A 172 -30.11 2.67 6.06
N VAL A 173 -29.28 1.62 6.23
CA VAL A 173 -29.66 0.23 5.96
C VAL A 173 -30.66 -0.30 6.98
N VAL A 174 -30.45 -0.05 8.28
CA VAL A 174 -31.31 -0.56 9.36
C VAL A 174 -32.70 0.09 9.33
N PHE A 175 -32.76 1.41 9.06
CA PHE A 175 -34.02 2.15 8.97
C PHE A 175 -34.61 2.17 7.56
N ALA A 176 -34.00 1.46 6.59
CA ALA A 176 -34.42 1.39 5.20
C ALA A 176 -34.69 2.78 4.57
N VAL A 177 -33.79 3.73 4.81
CA VAL A 177 -33.93 5.11 4.33
C VAL A 177 -33.62 5.17 2.84
N GLY A 178 -34.55 5.72 2.05
CA GLY A 178 -34.40 5.81 0.59
C GLY A 178 -34.38 4.42 -0.05
N GLN A 179 -33.33 4.13 -0.82
CA GLN A 179 -33.14 2.80 -1.44
C GLN A 179 -32.20 1.89 -0.63
N ALA A 180 -31.72 2.32 0.54
CA ALA A 180 -30.76 1.55 1.30
C ALA A 180 -31.39 0.29 1.89
N GLY A 181 -30.69 -0.83 1.80
CA GLY A 181 -31.08 -2.08 2.46
C GLY A 181 -30.31 -3.30 1.94
N PRO A 182 -30.38 -4.43 2.65
CA PRO A 182 -29.69 -5.66 2.24
C PRO A 182 -30.11 -6.17 0.85
N HIS A 183 -31.31 -5.78 0.39
CA HIS A 183 -31.85 -6.14 -0.91
C HIS A 183 -31.00 -5.62 -2.09
N ASN A 184 -30.22 -4.53 -1.93
CA ASN A 184 -29.32 -4.04 -2.97
C ASN A 184 -28.21 -5.03 -3.34
N LEU A 185 -27.88 -5.99 -2.45
CA LEU A 185 -26.90 -7.02 -2.73
C LEU A 185 -27.37 -8.06 -3.75
N VAL A 186 -28.67 -8.13 -4.05
CA VAL A 186 -29.24 -9.18 -4.92
C VAL A 186 -30.23 -8.68 -5.96
N SER A 187 -30.82 -7.49 -5.77
CA SER A 187 -31.90 -6.97 -6.63
C SER A 187 -31.45 -6.61 -8.05
N HIS A 188 -30.16 -6.40 -8.29
CA HIS A 188 -29.62 -5.94 -9.57
C HIS A 188 -28.81 -7.04 -10.27
N GLY A 189 -29.44 -8.20 -10.52
CA GLY A 189 -28.83 -9.35 -11.19
C GLY A 189 -28.24 -10.42 -10.24
N GLY A 190 -28.65 -10.43 -8.97
CA GLY A 190 -28.16 -11.36 -7.96
C GLY A 190 -26.85 -10.90 -7.29
N PHE A 191 -26.28 -11.77 -6.46
CA PHE A 191 -25.04 -11.46 -5.73
C PHE A 191 -23.79 -11.49 -6.63
N PHE A 192 -23.83 -12.27 -7.71
CA PHE A 192 -22.77 -12.39 -8.72
C PHE A 192 -23.29 -11.90 -10.09
N PRO A 193 -23.70 -10.63 -10.23
CA PRO A 193 -24.36 -10.15 -11.45
C PRO A 193 -23.44 -10.16 -12.67
N THR A 194 -22.13 -10.01 -12.45
CA THR A 194 -21.11 -10.08 -13.51
C THR A 194 -20.37 -11.43 -13.55
N GLY A 195 -20.83 -12.40 -12.76
CA GLY A 195 -20.25 -13.75 -12.69
C GLY A 195 -19.03 -13.87 -11.77
N PHE A 196 -18.80 -15.09 -11.29
CA PHE A 196 -17.71 -15.40 -10.36
C PHE A 196 -16.29 -15.07 -10.89
N PRO A 197 -15.95 -15.27 -12.18
CA PRO A 197 -14.60 -14.96 -12.68
C PRO A 197 -14.19 -13.49 -12.51
N LEU A 198 -15.10 -12.53 -12.73
CA LEU A 198 -14.79 -11.11 -12.57
C LEU A 198 -14.53 -10.71 -11.11
N VAL A 199 -15.21 -11.39 -10.16
CA VAL A 199 -14.92 -11.26 -8.73
C VAL A 199 -13.50 -11.73 -8.44
N LEU A 200 -13.09 -12.90 -8.96
CA LEU A 200 -11.71 -13.38 -8.79
C LEU A 200 -10.68 -12.44 -9.42
N MET A 201 -10.95 -11.91 -10.60
CA MET A 201 -10.07 -10.97 -11.31
C MET A 201 -9.92 -9.63 -10.56
N SER A 202 -10.84 -9.27 -9.66
CA SER A 202 -10.71 -8.07 -8.82
C SER A 202 -9.72 -8.23 -7.66
N LEU A 203 -9.32 -9.47 -7.29
CA LEU A 203 -8.47 -9.74 -6.14
C LEU A 203 -7.14 -8.97 -6.19
N GLN A 204 -6.55 -8.84 -7.37
CA GLN A 204 -5.30 -8.11 -7.56
C GLN A 204 -5.41 -6.65 -7.11
N SER A 205 -6.48 -5.99 -7.51
CA SER A 205 -6.67 -4.57 -7.22
C SER A 205 -7.14 -4.35 -5.78
N VAL A 206 -7.75 -5.37 -5.19
CA VAL A 206 -8.06 -5.39 -3.75
C VAL A 206 -6.81 -5.61 -2.92
N VAL A 207 -5.86 -6.45 -3.36
CA VAL A 207 -4.55 -6.59 -2.70
C VAL A 207 -3.82 -5.25 -2.66
N PHE A 208 -3.87 -4.45 -3.74
CA PHE A 208 -3.38 -3.08 -3.72
C PHE A 208 -4.02 -2.24 -2.62
N ALA A 209 -5.33 -2.37 -2.41
CA ALA A 209 -6.03 -1.58 -1.40
C ALA A 209 -5.50 -1.82 0.02
N TYR A 210 -4.94 -3.01 0.27
CA TYR A 210 -4.27 -3.36 1.53
C TYR A 210 -2.77 -3.08 1.54
N ALA A 211 -2.19 -2.46 0.50
CA ALA A 211 -0.80 -2.08 0.49
C ALA A 211 -0.45 -1.19 1.70
N SER A 212 0.83 -1.18 2.08
CA SER A 212 1.37 -0.38 3.20
C SER A 212 1.06 -0.90 4.60
N ILE A 213 0.29 -1.98 4.79
CA ILE A 213 0.21 -2.65 6.10
C ILE A 213 1.59 -3.16 6.55
N GLU A 214 2.47 -3.49 5.60
CA GLU A 214 3.86 -3.88 5.87
C GLU A 214 4.74 -2.73 6.38
N LEU A 215 4.33 -1.47 6.22
CA LEU A 215 5.06 -0.29 6.72
C LEU A 215 5.24 -0.36 8.25
N VAL A 216 4.31 -1.00 8.95
CA VAL A 216 4.39 -1.30 10.38
C VAL A 216 5.72 -2.00 10.71
N GLY A 217 6.19 -2.90 9.83
CA GLY A 217 7.45 -3.61 9.98
C GLY A 217 8.69 -2.72 9.90
N ILE A 218 8.66 -1.67 9.07
CA ILE A 218 9.75 -0.70 8.95
C ILE A 218 9.80 0.18 10.21
N THR A 219 8.63 0.63 10.68
CA THR A 219 8.55 1.44 11.91
C THR A 219 8.93 0.67 13.18
N ALA A 220 8.90 -0.66 13.14
CA ALA A 220 9.30 -1.49 14.27
C ALA A 220 10.77 -1.29 14.67
N GLY A 221 11.66 -1.05 13.71
CA GLY A 221 13.07 -0.75 13.95
C GLY A 221 13.30 0.58 14.68
N GLU A 222 12.34 1.50 14.57
CA GLU A 222 12.38 2.82 15.20
C GLU A 222 11.60 2.86 16.54
N THR A 223 10.98 1.76 16.96
CA THR A 223 10.15 1.69 18.16
C THR A 223 10.98 1.33 19.40
N ALA A 224 10.80 2.06 20.52
CA ALA A 224 11.55 1.81 21.77
C ALA A 224 11.19 0.48 22.46
N ARG A 225 9.96 -0.02 22.28
CA ARG A 225 9.45 -1.26 22.90
C ARG A 225 8.73 -2.15 21.88
N PRO A 226 9.45 -2.71 20.89
CA PRO A 226 8.82 -3.44 19.79
C PRO A 226 8.06 -4.68 20.28
N ARG A 227 8.55 -5.36 21.32
CA ARG A 227 7.87 -6.55 21.88
C ARG A 227 6.48 -6.27 22.45
N GLU A 228 6.26 -5.07 23.01
CA GLU A 228 4.97 -4.68 23.59
C GLU A 228 4.06 -4.00 22.57
N VAL A 229 4.63 -3.17 21.69
CA VAL A 229 3.89 -2.31 20.77
C VAL A 229 3.44 -3.06 19.52
N MET A 230 4.30 -3.93 18.97
CA MET A 230 4.06 -4.58 17.68
C MET A 230 2.85 -5.52 17.70
N PRO A 231 2.68 -6.42 18.70
CA PRO A 231 1.47 -7.25 18.78
C PRO A 231 0.17 -6.45 18.77
N LYS A 232 0.14 -5.32 19.49
CA LYS A 232 -1.03 -4.43 19.57
C LYS A 232 -1.29 -3.72 18.24
N ALA A 233 -0.23 -3.18 17.62
CA ALA A 233 -0.34 -2.53 16.32
C ALA A 233 -0.86 -3.50 15.25
N ILE A 234 -0.30 -4.71 15.20
CA ILE A 234 -0.68 -5.76 14.25
C ILE A 234 -2.12 -6.19 14.45
N ASN A 235 -2.52 -6.57 15.67
CA ASN A 235 -3.90 -6.97 15.94
C ASN A 235 -4.89 -5.83 15.65
N GLY A 236 -4.48 -4.57 15.88
CA GLY A 236 -5.26 -3.40 15.53
C GLY A 236 -5.49 -3.26 14.03
N VAL A 237 -4.49 -3.53 13.18
CA VAL A 237 -4.63 -3.53 11.71
C VAL A 237 -5.68 -4.57 11.26
N VAL A 238 -5.71 -5.75 11.88
CA VAL A 238 -6.62 -6.84 11.50
C VAL A 238 -8.09 -6.48 11.71
N TRP A 239 -8.44 -5.97 12.89
CA TRP A 239 -9.81 -5.53 13.15
C TRP A 239 -10.22 -4.36 12.26
N ARG A 240 -9.28 -3.47 11.92
CA ARG A 240 -9.51 -2.37 10.97
C ARG A 240 -9.74 -2.87 9.56
N ILE A 241 -9.00 -3.88 9.09
CA ILE A 241 -9.26 -4.53 7.80
C ILE A 241 -10.68 -5.10 7.78
N ALA A 242 -11.09 -5.85 8.80
CA ALA A 242 -12.43 -6.41 8.85
C ALA A 242 -13.53 -5.31 8.86
N ILE A 243 -13.41 -4.31 9.73
CA ILE A 243 -14.46 -3.31 9.94
C ILE A 243 -14.44 -2.24 8.83
N PHE A 244 -13.28 -1.63 8.58
CA PHE A 244 -13.17 -0.49 7.66
C PHE A 244 -13.12 -0.89 6.20
N TYR A 245 -12.58 -2.06 5.85
CA TYR A 245 -12.55 -2.48 4.44
C TYR A 245 -13.78 -3.32 4.11
N VAL A 246 -13.90 -4.51 4.73
CA VAL A 246 -15.02 -5.42 4.42
C VAL A 246 -16.35 -4.79 4.81
N GLY A 247 -16.44 -4.20 6.02
CA GLY A 247 -17.64 -3.51 6.47
C GLY A 247 -18.04 -2.33 5.58
N SER A 248 -17.08 -1.51 5.13
CA SER A 248 -17.41 -0.39 4.23
C SER A 248 -17.88 -0.86 2.87
N VAL A 249 -17.20 -1.84 2.25
CA VAL A 249 -17.59 -2.37 0.94
C VAL A 249 -18.96 -3.05 1.00
N LEU A 250 -19.23 -3.78 2.09
CA LEU A 250 -20.55 -4.38 2.34
C LEU A 250 -21.63 -3.29 2.44
N LEU A 251 -21.41 -2.26 3.25
CA LEU A 251 -22.36 -1.16 3.41
C LEU A 251 -22.53 -0.37 2.11
N LEU A 252 -21.47 -0.11 1.35
CA LEU A 252 -21.59 0.50 0.02
C LEU A 252 -22.55 -0.31 -0.87
N GLY A 253 -22.40 -1.64 -0.93
CA GLY A 253 -23.31 -2.51 -1.70
C GLY A 253 -24.73 -2.63 -1.14
N MET A 254 -24.96 -2.26 0.12
CA MET A 254 -26.30 -2.22 0.72
C MET A 254 -26.96 -0.85 0.60
N VAL A 255 -26.19 0.24 0.65
CA VAL A 255 -26.74 1.61 0.64
C VAL A 255 -27.18 2.02 -0.76
N LEU A 256 -26.39 1.70 -1.79
CA LEU A 256 -26.73 1.95 -3.19
C LEU A 256 -26.54 0.68 -4.02
N PRO A 257 -27.32 0.51 -5.11
CA PRO A 257 -27.09 -0.58 -6.04
C PRO A 257 -25.72 -0.44 -6.72
N TRP A 258 -25.11 -1.58 -7.04
CA TRP A 258 -23.76 -1.60 -7.60
C TRP A 258 -23.63 -0.85 -8.94
N THR A 259 -24.74 -0.67 -9.65
CA THR A 259 -24.86 0.08 -10.90
C THR A 259 -24.75 1.60 -10.74
N SER A 260 -24.84 2.12 -9.51
CA SER A 260 -24.68 3.56 -9.22
C SER A 260 -23.22 3.97 -9.02
N TYR A 261 -22.30 3.02 -8.98
CA TYR A 261 -20.87 3.30 -8.83
C TYR A 261 -20.19 3.37 -10.21
N GLU A 262 -19.15 4.19 -10.29
CA GLU A 262 -18.40 4.41 -11.53
C GLU A 262 -16.90 4.47 -11.23
N ALA A 263 -16.07 4.23 -12.24
CA ALA A 263 -14.63 4.42 -12.14
C ALA A 263 -14.29 5.93 -12.08
N GLY A 264 -13.22 6.28 -11.38
CA GLY A 264 -12.78 7.69 -11.26
C GLY A 264 -13.51 8.52 -10.21
N THR A 265 -14.61 8.00 -9.64
CA THR A 265 -15.35 8.65 -8.54
C THR A 265 -15.25 7.82 -7.26
N SER A 266 -15.10 8.49 -6.12
CA SER A 266 -15.10 7.79 -4.83
C SER A 266 -16.50 7.23 -4.53
N PRO A 267 -16.66 5.93 -4.21
CA PRO A 267 -17.97 5.38 -3.87
C PRO A 267 -18.53 5.98 -2.57
N PHE A 268 -17.67 6.48 -1.68
CA PHE A 268 -18.12 7.20 -0.48
C PHE A 268 -18.72 8.55 -0.86
N VAL A 269 -18.07 9.30 -1.77
CA VAL A 269 -18.61 10.55 -2.32
C VAL A 269 -19.91 10.30 -3.07
N THR A 270 -20.01 9.21 -3.85
CA THR A 270 -21.24 8.79 -4.52
C THR A 270 -22.40 8.61 -3.55
N VAL A 271 -22.19 7.86 -2.46
CA VAL A 271 -23.21 7.68 -1.41
C VAL A 271 -23.64 9.02 -0.81
N PHE A 272 -22.68 9.84 -0.36
CA PHE A 272 -23.01 11.11 0.29
C PHE A 272 -23.65 12.14 -0.66
N SER A 273 -23.32 12.10 -1.95
CA SER A 273 -23.98 12.93 -2.98
C SER A 273 -25.46 12.55 -3.14
N GLY A 274 -25.78 11.25 -3.02
CA GLY A 274 -27.16 10.75 -3.10
C GLY A 274 -28.00 11.01 -1.85
N MET A 275 -27.41 11.42 -0.72
CA MET A 275 -28.11 11.61 0.55
C MET A 275 -28.83 12.96 0.69
N GLY A 276 -28.66 13.89 -0.27
CA GLY A 276 -29.26 15.22 -0.21
C GLY A 276 -28.66 16.14 0.86
N VAL A 277 -27.50 15.80 1.43
CA VAL A 277 -26.75 16.66 2.35
C VAL A 277 -25.67 17.40 1.54
N PRO A 278 -25.84 18.71 1.23
CA PRO A 278 -25.06 19.37 0.18
C PRO A 278 -23.54 19.33 0.39
N TRP A 279 -23.08 19.43 1.64
CA TRP A 279 -21.65 19.51 1.97
C TRP A 279 -21.00 18.16 2.28
N ALA A 280 -21.77 17.07 2.41
CA ALA A 280 -21.23 15.78 2.85
C ALA A 280 -20.32 15.14 1.80
N ALA A 281 -20.70 15.28 0.51
CA ALA A 281 -19.89 14.85 -0.62
C ALA A 281 -18.56 15.61 -0.65
N ASP A 282 -18.59 16.94 -0.48
CA ASP A 282 -17.39 17.79 -0.43
C ASP A 282 -16.49 17.43 0.75
N ALA A 283 -17.06 17.25 1.94
CA ALA A 283 -16.28 16.85 3.12
C ALA A 283 -15.58 15.51 2.89
N MET A 284 -16.28 14.52 2.32
CA MET A 284 -15.68 13.24 1.98
C MET A 284 -14.60 13.40 0.89
N ASN A 285 -14.85 14.20 -0.14
CA ASN A 285 -13.88 14.46 -1.22
C ASN A 285 -12.57 15.05 -0.66
N LEU A 286 -12.67 16.00 0.29
CA LEU A 286 -11.52 16.55 1.01
C LEU A 286 -10.77 15.47 1.79
N VAL A 287 -11.48 14.62 2.53
CA VAL A 287 -10.88 13.50 3.27
C VAL A 287 -10.07 12.62 2.31
N VAL A 288 -10.61 12.28 1.14
CA VAL A 288 -9.88 11.39 0.23
C VAL A 288 -8.62 12.06 -0.35
N ILE A 289 -8.64 13.37 -0.62
CA ILE A 289 -7.43 14.10 -1.01
C ILE A 289 -6.35 13.97 0.08
N THR A 290 -6.73 14.14 1.36
CA THR A 290 -5.77 13.97 2.47
C THR A 290 -5.29 12.53 2.61
N ALA A 291 -6.14 11.53 2.30
CA ALA A 291 -5.77 10.12 2.29
C ALA A 291 -4.68 9.84 1.26
N ALA A 292 -4.83 10.41 0.06
CA ALA A 292 -3.89 10.27 -1.04
C ALA A 292 -2.56 10.99 -0.78
N LEU A 293 -2.61 12.23 -0.28
CA LEU A 293 -1.43 13.00 0.11
C LEU A 293 -0.61 12.28 1.19
N SER A 294 -1.29 11.70 2.19
CA SER A 294 -0.68 10.85 3.21
C SER A 294 0.03 9.64 2.60
N SER A 295 -0.61 8.93 1.68
CA SER A 295 0.02 7.77 1.01
C SER A 295 1.28 8.17 0.23
N CYS A 296 1.24 9.25 -0.57
CA CYS A 296 2.42 9.80 -1.23
C CYS A 296 3.54 10.14 -0.23
N ASN A 297 3.17 10.75 0.89
CA ASN A 297 4.08 11.18 1.95
C ASN A 297 4.81 9.97 2.56
N SER A 298 4.05 8.93 2.91
CA SER A 298 4.57 7.66 3.42
C SER A 298 5.46 6.93 2.41
N GLY A 299 5.11 6.99 1.12
CA GLY A 299 5.91 6.39 0.04
C GLY A 299 7.28 7.04 -0.14
N LEU A 300 7.34 8.38 -0.17
CA LEU A 300 8.63 9.09 -0.22
C LEU A 300 9.48 8.82 1.02
N TYR A 301 8.85 8.77 2.19
CA TYR A 301 9.51 8.44 3.46
C TYR A 301 10.15 7.04 3.46
N ALA A 302 9.39 6.02 3.03
CA ALA A 302 9.81 4.63 3.04
C ALA A 302 10.87 4.35 1.95
N THR A 303 10.64 4.83 0.73
CA THR A 303 11.58 4.64 -0.38
C THR A 303 12.91 5.36 -0.16
N GLY A 304 12.90 6.56 0.42
CA GLY A 304 14.13 7.28 0.77
C GLY A 304 15.04 6.45 1.68
N ARG A 305 14.47 5.79 2.69
CA ARG A 305 15.21 4.93 3.63
C ARG A 305 15.72 3.65 3.01
N ILE A 306 14.86 2.96 2.24
CA ILE A 306 15.24 1.70 1.60
C ILE A 306 16.33 1.92 0.56
N LEU A 307 16.19 2.94 -0.29
CA LEU A 307 17.22 3.28 -1.27
C LEU A 307 18.54 3.67 -0.61
N ARG A 308 18.50 4.41 0.51
CA ARG A 308 19.71 4.69 1.30
C ARG A 308 20.35 3.42 1.82
N SER A 309 19.57 2.54 2.47
CA SER A 309 20.06 1.25 2.99
C SER A 309 20.71 0.41 1.88
N MET A 310 20.07 0.34 0.71
CA MET A 310 20.61 -0.35 -0.46
C MET A 310 21.87 0.34 -1.00
N ALA A 311 21.91 1.68 -1.06
CA ALA A 311 23.08 2.41 -1.52
C ALA A 311 24.30 2.18 -0.62
N MET A 312 24.11 2.09 0.70
CA MET A 312 25.17 1.71 1.66
C MET A 312 25.75 0.32 1.37
N LYS A 313 24.92 -0.60 0.84
CA LYS A 313 25.33 -1.95 0.40
C LYS A 313 25.81 -2.01 -1.06
N ARG A 314 25.96 -0.86 -1.73
CA ARG A 314 26.24 -0.71 -3.17
C ARG A 314 25.21 -1.45 -4.05
N GLU A 315 23.96 -1.47 -3.61
CA GLU A 315 22.80 -2.09 -4.28
C GLU A 315 21.88 -1.07 -4.96
N ALA A 316 22.10 0.23 -4.72
CA ALA A 316 21.40 1.34 -5.35
C ALA A 316 22.40 2.43 -5.78
N PRO A 317 22.00 3.42 -6.61
CA PRO A 317 22.88 4.50 -7.03
C PRO A 317 23.55 5.21 -5.85
N ARG A 318 24.84 5.57 -5.99
CA ARG A 318 25.64 6.15 -4.89
C ARG A 318 25.00 7.41 -4.29
N PHE A 319 24.39 8.26 -5.12
CA PHE A 319 23.75 9.49 -4.67
C PHE A 319 22.57 9.24 -3.71
N ALA A 320 21.90 8.08 -3.79
CA ALA A 320 20.81 7.71 -2.89
C ALA A 320 21.29 7.44 -1.45
N GLY A 321 22.60 7.24 -1.24
CA GLY A 321 23.20 7.08 0.08
C GLY A 321 23.37 8.38 0.88
N ALA A 322 23.28 9.53 0.21
CA ALA A 322 23.58 10.83 0.83
C ALA A 322 22.47 11.29 1.79
N LEU A 323 22.89 11.84 2.93
CA LEU A 323 22.02 12.54 3.88
C LEU A 323 22.16 14.06 3.73
N SER A 324 21.07 14.78 3.99
CA SER A 324 21.10 16.24 4.15
C SER A 324 21.69 16.66 5.51
N SER A 325 21.94 17.96 5.68
CA SER A 325 22.24 18.56 6.99
C SER A 325 21.13 18.31 8.04
N ARG A 326 19.92 17.96 7.59
CA ARG A 326 18.77 17.61 8.44
C ARG A 326 18.61 16.09 8.63
N HIS A 327 19.61 15.30 8.23
CA HIS A 327 19.63 13.83 8.36
C HIS A 327 18.49 13.12 7.58
N VAL A 328 18.11 13.70 6.43
CA VAL A 328 17.08 13.16 5.52
C VAL A 328 17.74 12.57 4.27
N PRO A 329 17.30 11.39 3.75
CA PRO A 329 17.88 10.76 2.56
C PRO A 329 17.40 11.43 1.26
N ILE A 330 17.95 12.61 0.95
CA ILE A 330 17.52 13.43 -0.19
C ILE A 330 17.62 12.67 -1.51
N GLY A 331 18.72 11.94 -1.74
CA GLY A 331 18.94 11.26 -3.01
C GLY A 331 17.86 10.24 -3.32
N GLY A 332 17.43 9.46 -2.31
CA GLY A 332 16.33 8.51 -2.46
C GLY A 332 14.98 9.19 -2.69
N ILE A 333 14.69 10.27 -1.97
CA ILE A 333 13.44 11.04 -2.12
C ILE A 333 13.34 11.65 -3.52
N VAL A 334 14.41 12.32 -3.98
CA VAL A 334 14.45 12.93 -5.32
C VAL A 334 14.34 11.88 -6.41
N PHE A 335 14.98 10.72 -6.25
CA PHE A 335 14.87 9.61 -7.20
C PHE A 335 13.44 9.10 -7.34
N THR A 336 12.74 8.88 -6.22
CA THR A 336 11.33 8.46 -6.24
C THR A 336 10.42 9.58 -6.78
N ALA A 337 10.64 10.84 -6.41
CA ALA A 337 9.86 11.96 -6.91
C ALA A 337 10.05 12.16 -8.43
N ALA A 338 11.25 11.93 -8.96
CA ALA A 338 11.49 11.94 -10.40
C ALA A 338 10.69 10.85 -11.13
N MET A 339 10.54 9.68 -10.51
CA MET A 339 9.66 8.64 -11.06
C MET A 339 8.18 9.02 -11.01
N PHE A 340 7.72 9.71 -9.96
CA PHE A 340 6.37 10.24 -9.92
C PHE A 340 6.12 11.25 -11.05
N LEU A 341 7.08 12.15 -11.31
CA LEU A 341 7.02 13.07 -12.45
C LEU A 341 7.02 12.33 -13.80
N ALA A 342 7.84 11.28 -13.95
CA ALA A 342 7.83 10.46 -15.16
C ALA A 342 6.48 9.75 -15.35
N GLY A 343 5.88 9.24 -14.27
CA GLY A 343 4.54 8.68 -14.27
C GLY A 343 3.45 9.70 -14.60
N LEU A 344 3.68 10.98 -14.31
CA LEU A 344 2.77 12.04 -14.71
C LEU A 344 2.71 12.22 -16.23
N VAL A 345 3.79 11.90 -16.95
CA VAL A 345 3.77 11.84 -18.42
C VAL A 345 2.81 10.74 -18.89
N LEU A 346 2.84 9.57 -18.27
CA LEU A 346 1.87 8.49 -18.55
C LEU A 346 0.44 8.95 -18.26
N PHE A 347 0.23 9.64 -17.12
CA PHE A 347 -1.06 10.22 -16.76
C PHE A 347 -1.55 11.24 -17.79
N TYR A 348 -0.68 12.10 -18.32
CA TYR A 348 -1.05 13.08 -19.34
C TYR A 348 -1.56 12.43 -20.64
N PHE A 349 -0.96 11.32 -21.06
CA PHE A 349 -1.37 10.63 -22.29
C PHE A 349 -2.54 9.65 -22.09
N MET A 350 -2.70 9.09 -20.88
CA MET A 350 -3.73 8.07 -20.59
C MET A 350 -4.39 8.32 -19.22
N PRO A 351 -5.05 9.47 -19.00
CA PRO A 351 -5.52 9.88 -17.68
C PRO A 351 -6.50 8.87 -17.06
N GLU A 352 -7.41 8.31 -17.87
CA GLU A 352 -8.42 7.34 -17.42
C GLU A 352 -7.83 5.98 -17.00
N ARG A 353 -6.69 5.59 -17.59
CA ARG A 353 -6.06 4.29 -17.35
C ARG A 353 -4.87 4.37 -16.40
N ALA A 354 -4.29 5.55 -16.20
CA ALA A 354 -3.08 5.73 -15.40
C ALA A 354 -3.23 5.20 -13.98
N PHE A 355 -4.38 5.44 -13.34
CA PHE A 355 -4.68 4.88 -12.02
C PHE A 355 -4.65 3.35 -12.02
N ASN A 356 -5.36 2.72 -12.97
CA ASN A 356 -5.46 1.26 -13.05
C ASN A 356 -4.11 0.62 -13.40
N ILE A 357 -3.37 1.16 -14.38
CA ILE A 357 -2.02 0.69 -14.73
C ILE A 357 -1.08 0.82 -13.53
N ALA A 358 -1.12 1.96 -12.84
CA ALA A 358 -0.24 2.20 -11.71
C ALA A 358 -0.53 1.25 -10.53
N THR A 359 -1.81 1.09 -10.17
CA THR A 359 -2.20 0.11 -9.14
C THR A 359 -1.93 -1.33 -9.58
N ALA A 360 -2.05 -1.63 -10.88
CA ALA A 360 -1.72 -2.94 -11.43
C ALA A 360 -0.26 -3.33 -11.20
N VAL A 361 0.67 -2.43 -11.56
CA VAL A 361 2.12 -2.64 -11.38
C VAL A 361 2.51 -2.58 -9.90
N ALA A 362 1.94 -1.67 -9.12
CA ALA A 362 2.24 -1.55 -7.69
C ALA A 362 1.95 -2.84 -6.91
N SER A 363 0.82 -3.50 -7.20
CA SER A 363 0.47 -4.78 -6.57
C SER A 363 1.48 -5.88 -6.80
N LEU A 364 2.21 -5.91 -7.92
CA LEU A 364 3.26 -6.90 -8.12
C LEU A 364 4.33 -6.77 -7.04
N GLY A 365 4.67 -5.54 -6.65
CA GLY A 365 5.58 -5.27 -5.54
C GLY A 365 4.97 -5.59 -4.17
N VAL A 366 3.68 -5.32 -3.94
CA VAL A 366 2.97 -5.72 -2.71
C VAL A 366 2.98 -7.24 -2.56
N ILE A 367 2.55 -7.96 -3.59
CA ILE A 367 2.52 -9.43 -3.64
C ILE A 367 3.91 -10.01 -3.41
N THR A 368 4.94 -9.44 -4.02
CA THR A 368 6.34 -9.86 -3.80
C THR A 368 6.74 -9.67 -2.35
N THR A 369 6.45 -8.50 -1.77
CA THR A 369 6.80 -8.18 -0.38
C THR A 369 6.10 -9.11 0.61
N TRP A 370 4.81 -9.35 0.42
CA TRP A 370 4.02 -10.25 1.24
C TRP A 370 4.48 -11.70 1.10
N GLY A 371 4.79 -12.14 -0.12
CA GLY A 371 5.34 -13.48 -0.38
C GLY A 371 6.68 -13.70 0.32
N VAL A 372 7.57 -12.70 0.27
CA VAL A 372 8.86 -12.72 0.98
C VAL A 372 8.66 -12.80 2.48
N LEU A 373 7.76 -11.99 3.07
CA LEU A 373 7.47 -12.03 4.51
C LEU A 373 6.98 -13.42 4.96
N VAL A 374 6.00 -13.99 4.25
CA VAL A 374 5.43 -15.30 4.58
C VAL A 374 6.47 -16.41 4.41
N TYR A 375 7.32 -16.33 3.39
CA TYR A 375 8.38 -17.30 3.16
C TYR A 375 9.50 -17.20 4.20
N CYS A 376 9.92 -15.98 4.56
CA CYS A 376 10.90 -15.74 5.63
C CYS A 376 10.40 -16.29 6.98
N GLN A 377 9.12 -16.08 7.32
CA GLN A 377 8.56 -16.65 8.56
C GLN A 377 8.52 -18.17 8.51
N LEU A 378 8.20 -18.78 7.36
CA LEU A 378 8.27 -20.24 7.19
C LEU A 378 9.69 -20.77 7.41
N ARG A 379 10.70 -20.05 6.91
CA ARG A 379 12.13 -20.39 7.11
C ARG A 379 12.55 -20.23 8.56
N LEU A 380 12.14 -19.16 9.24
CA LEU A 380 12.36 -18.94 10.67
C LEU A 380 11.80 -20.10 11.51
N ARG A 381 10.59 -20.56 11.19
CA ARG A 381 9.96 -21.70 11.88
C ARG A 381 10.72 -23.01 11.71
N ARG A 382 11.35 -23.22 10.56
CA ARG A 382 12.20 -24.39 10.30
C ARG A 382 13.50 -24.38 11.11
N THR A 383 13.92 -23.24 11.68
CA THR A 383 15.07 -23.21 12.60
C THR A 383 14.70 -23.63 14.03
N GLY A 384 13.43 -23.99 14.29
CA GLY A 384 12.93 -24.32 15.62
C GLY A 384 12.55 -23.11 16.48
N HIS A 385 12.58 -21.89 15.93
CA HIS A 385 12.19 -20.69 16.65
C HIS A 385 10.72 -20.75 17.10
N ARG A 386 10.48 -20.35 18.35
CA ARG A 386 9.14 -20.20 18.93
C ARG A 386 8.94 -18.74 19.32
N SER A 387 7.84 -18.17 18.86
CA SER A 387 7.45 -16.79 19.12
C SER A 387 6.23 -16.73 20.03
N ASP A 388 6.23 -15.75 20.95
CA ASP A 388 5.09 -15.41 21.81
C ASP A 388 3.92 -14.79 21.01
N PHE A 389 4.16 -14.44 19.75
CA PHE A 389 3.15 -13.93 18.82
C PHE A 389 3.18 -14.72 17.51
N PRO A 390 2.74 -15.99 17.53
CA PRO A 390 2.92 -16.91 16.41
C PRO A 390 1.97 -16.59 15.24
N MET A 391 2.39 -16.85 14.00
CA MET A 391 1.44 -17.00 12.90
C MET A 391 0.61 -18.28 13.10
N PRO A 392 -0.73 -18.16 13.27
CA PRO A 392 -1.58 -19.31 13.58
C PRO A 392 -1.58 -20.30 12.40
N GLY A 393 -1.56 -21.60 12.70
CA GLY A 393 -1.65 -22.65 11.68
C GLY A 393 -0.42 -22.81 10.78
N THR A 394 0.73 -22.25 11.15
CA THR A 394 2.00 -22.50 10.46
C THR A 394 2.31 -24.01 10.47
N PRO A 395 2.64 -24.67 9.33
CA PRO A 395 2.99 -24.07 8.03
C PRO A 395 1.85 -24.02 7.00
N TRP A 396 0.66 -24.53 7.30
CA TRP A 396 -0.44 -24.60 6.32
C TRP A 396 -0.91 -23.21 5.90
N THR A 397 -1.01 -22.27 6.84
CA THR A 397 -1.42 -20.89 6.55
C THR A 397 -0.38 -20.14 5.72
N ASN A 398 0.90 -20.50 5.79
CA ASN A 398 1.94 -19.97 4.91
C ASN A 398 1.68 -20.39 3.46
N TRP A 399 1.52 -21.69 3.23
CA TRP A 399 1.28 -22.21 1.89
C TRP A 399 -0.05 -21.74 1.31
N LEU A 400 -1.09 -21.63 2.13
CA LEU A 400 -2.37 -21.04 1.74
C LEU A 400 -2.18 -19.59 1.27
N THR A 401 -1.45 -18.78 2.03
CA THR A 401 -1.21 -17.37 1.69
C THR A 401 -0.35 -17.25 0.42
N LEU A 402 0.70 -18.07 0.27
CA LEU A 402 1.53 -18.10 -0.93
C LEU A 402 0.73 -18.56 -2.16
N ALA A 403 -0.16 -19.55 -2.01
CA ALA A 403 -1.04 -20.02 -3.07
C ALA A 403 -2.05 -18.94 -3.48
N PHE A 404 -2.63 -18.21 -2.51
CA PHE A 404 -3.49 -17.07 -2.79
C PHE A 404 -2.74 -15.97 -3.57
N LEU A 405 -1.55 -15.59 -3.13
CA LEU A 405 -0.73 -14.59 -3.82
C LEU A 405 -0.34 -15.03 -5.24
N ALA A 406 0.01 -16.30 -5.43
CA ALA A 406 0.27 -16.88 -6.74
C ALA A 406 -0.98 -16.86 -7.63
N LEU A 407 -2.14 -17.25 -7.09
CA LEU A 407 -3.41 -17.20 -7.79
C LEU A 407 -3.72 -15.78 -8.29
N VAL A 408 -3.51 -14.76 -7.45
CA VAL A 408 -3.72 -13.36 -7.83
C VAL A 408 -2.89 -12.98 -9.05
N VAL A 409 -1.60 -13.33 -9.08
CA VAL A 409 -0.72 -13.06 -10.24
C VAL A 409 -1.16 -13.84 -11.48
N LEU A 410 -1.56 -15.11 -11.31
CA LEU A 410 -2.00 -15.98 -12.40
C LEU A 410 -3.35 -15.53 -13.01
N LEU A 411 -4.16 -14.77 -12.29
CA LEU A 411 -5.42 -14.22 -12.78
C LEU A 411 -5.24 -12.92 -13.58
N MET A 412 -4.16 -12.16 -13.35
CA MET A 412 -3.87 -10.91 -14.07
C MET A 412 -3.92 -11.01 -15.62
N PRO A 413 -3.42 -12.07 -16.30
CA PRO A 413 -3.51 -12.18 -17.75
C PRO A 413 -4.94 -12.36 -18.28
N PHE A 414 -5.90 -12.71 -17.42
CA PHE A 414 -7.30 -12.93 -17.78
C PHE A 414 -8.23 -11.79 -17.34
N ALA A 415 -7.71 -10.84 -16.57
CA ALA A 415 -8.44 -9.67 -16.09
C ALA A 415 -8.50 -8.57 -17.17
N ASP A 416 -8.53 -7.30 -16.76
CA ASP A 416 -8.58 -6.16 -17.65
C ASP A 416 -7.24 -5.88 -18.39
N ALA A 417 -7.27 -4.96 -19.37
CA ALA A 417 -6.10 -4.62 -20.18
C ALA A 417 -4.92 -4.06 -19.36
N ASP A 418 -5.18 -3.39 -18.24
CA ASP A 418 -4.15 -2.76 -17.41
C ASP A 418 -3.44 -3.80 -16.54
N GLN A 419 -4.20 -4.76 -15.99
CA GLN A 419 -3.66 -5.92 -15.29
C GLN A 419 -2.87 -6.84 -16.23
N ARG A 420 -3.36 -7.08 -17.45
CA ARG A 420 -2.62 -7.84 -18.47
C ARG A 420 -1.30 -7.19 -18.82
N LEU A 421 -1.29 -5.86 -18.98
CA LEU A 421 -0.07 -5.09 -19.22
C LEU A 421 0.92 -5.29 -18.06
N ALA A 422 0.47 -5.13 -16.81
CA ALA A 422 1.32 -5.35 -15.65
C ALA A 422 1.89 -6.78 -15.58
N PHE A 423 1.07 -7.79 -15.90
CA PHE A 423 1.54 -9.18 -15.97
C PHE A 423 2.65 -9.38 -17.02
N TYR A 424 2.50 -8.81 -18.22
CA TYR A 424 3.53 -8.89 -19.26
C TYR A 424 4.80 -8.10 -18.93
N LEU A 425 4.77 -7.18 -17.96
CA LEU A 425 5.96 -6.53 -17.44
C LEU A 425 6.77 -7.44 -16.49
N VAL A 426 6.19 -8.50 -15.93
CA VAL A 426 6.88 -9.38 -14.97
C VAL A 426 8.20 -9.95 -15.51
N PRO A 427 8.26 -10.53 -16.73
CA PRO A 427 9.53 -11.00 -17.29
C PRO A 427 10.55 -9.87 -17.47
N CYS A 428 10.10 -8.69 -17.88
CA CYS A 428 10.97 -7.52 -18.05
C CYS A 428 11.55 -7.05 -16.71
N LEU A 429 10.73 -7.00 -15.66
CA LEU A 429 11.15 -6.69 -14.30
C LEU A 429 12.13 -7.74 -13.76
N PHE A 430 11.84 -9.02 -13.99
CA PHE A 430 12.73 -10.11 -13.60
C PHE A 430 14.11 -9.97 -14.26
N VAL A 431 14.15 -9.74 -15.58
CA VAL A 431 15.39 -9.51 -16.33
C VAL A 431 16.12 -8.27 -15.82
N ALA A 432 15.42 -7.17 -15.57
CA ALA A 432 16.04 -5.93 -15.06
C ALA A 432 16.69 -6.15 -13.68
N ILE A 433 15.99 -6.83 -12.76
CA ILE A 433 16.53 -7.17 -11.43
C ILE A 433 17.69 -8.15 -11.55
N ALA A 434 17.58 -9.17 -12.41
CA ALA A 434 18.64 -10.15 -12.63
C ALA A 434 19.91 -9.53 -13.22
N VAL A 435 19.78 -8.63 -14.21
CA VAL A 435 20.90 -7.88 -14.79
C VAL A 435 21.51 -6.93 -13.76
N GLY A 436 20.69 -6.24 -12.97
CA GLY A 436 21.16 -5.40 -11.87
C GLY A 436 21.97 -6.18 -10.83
N TRP A 437 21.47 -7.37 -10.45
CA TRP A 437 22.16 -8.29 -9.56
C TRP A 437 23.47 -8.81 -10.14
N TRP A 438 23.46 -9.21 -11.42
CA TRP A 438 24.65 -9.70 -12.12
C TRP A 438 25.75 -8.62 -12.20
N ARG A 439 25.40 -7.39 -12.60
CA ARG A 439 26.34 -6.27 -12.63
C ARG A 439 26.97 -6.01 -11.26
N ARG A 440 26.16 -6.07 -10.19
CA ARG A 440 26.64 -5.92 -8.82
C ARG A 440 27.64 -7.02 -8.42
N THR A 441 27.29 -8.28 -8.67
CA THR A 441 28.15 -9.42 -8.31
C THR A 441 29.48 -9.40 -9.07
N VAL A 442 29.45 -9.02 -10.36
CA VAL A 442 30.68 -8.83 -11.17
C VAL A 442 31.52 -7.67 -10.64
N TYR A 443 30.90 -6.54 -10.27
CA TYR A 443 31.62 -5.40 -9.70
C TYR A 443 32.30 -5.74 -8.36
N ARG A 444 31.61 -6.47 -7.46
CA ARG A 444 32.22 -6.93 -6.19
C ARG A 444 33.36 -7.92 -6.39
N ARG A 445 33.34 -8.75 -7.45
CA ARG A 445 34.45 -9.66 -7.77
C ARG A 445 35.67 -8.93 -8.33
N ARG A 446 35.50 -7.76 -8.97
CA ARG A 446 36.59 -6.97 -9.57
C ARG A 446 37.30 -6.03 -8.59
N VAL A 447 36.68 -5.69 -7.47
CA VAL A 447 37.27 -4.85 -6.41
C VAL A 447 37.36 -5.68 -5.12
N PRO A 448 38.48 -6.39 -4.88
CA PRO A 448 38.67 -7.14 -3.65
C PRO A 448 38.75 -6.19 -2.45
N ALA A 449 38.28 -6.64 -1.29
CA ALA A 449 38.26 -5.91 -0.01
C ALA A 449 39.65 -5.47 0.52
N GLN A 450 40.73 -5.70 -0.22
CA GLN A 450 42.11 -5.36 0.14
C GLN A 450 42.56 -3.98 -0.35
N ALA A 451 41.75 -3.26 -1.13
CA ALA A 451 42.03 -1.87 -1.51
C ALA A 451 41.43 -0.83 -0.53
N GLU A 452 40.95 -1.26 0.63
CA GLU A 452 40.20 -0.43 1.59
C GLU A 452 40.80 -0.51 3.02
N ALA A 453 42.14 -0.59 3.13
CA ALA A 453 42.85 -0.29 4.38
C ALA A 453 43.23 1.19 4.44
#